data_AF-A0A953DYL1-F1
#
_entry.id   AF-A0A953DYL1-F1
#
_cell.length_a   1.000
_cell.length_b   1.000
_cell.length_c   1.000
_cell.angle_alpha   90.00
_cell.angle_beta   90.00
_cell.angle_gamma   90.00
#
_symmetry.space_group_name_H-M   'P 1'
#
loop_
_entity.id
_entity.type
_entity.pdbx_description
1 polymer ?
#
loop_
_entity_poly.entity_id
_entity_poly.type
_entity_poly.pdbx_seq_one_letter_code
_entity_poly.pdbx_strand_id
1 'polypeptide(L)'
;MSRTIGNTTTYASYDYRGNMTQGMDGSTYTYDAQNRLTQATRNGVTMSFAYDGLNRQVRRVVTGGPNPGSFYSVWDGWDLIEEYQRINGNWTVTSAYVYGASGLIAATYNGQVYFHFQDASGSTSHLTDANGVLREWYRYDLQGAPMFYDANNNQLSASAFGVRHLFTGQQWYPELGLYDLRNRFYSPDLGRFLQPDPVGFSGDATNLYRYCGNNAVTRSDPNGEAMQNLKAEGGDYTRGDALDYGYWGGDGTATISFGPLGAPTFDWTGEEL
;
A
#
# COMPACT_ATOMS: atom_id res chain seq x y z
N MET A 1 8.13 -11.17 -18.62
CA MET A 1 8.37 -11.97 -17.39
C MET A 1 7.56 -13.25 -17.54
N SER A 2 8.11 -14.41 -17.19
CA SER A 2 7.42 -15.70 -17.31
C SER A 2 7.60 -16.56 -16.06
N ARG A 3 6.58 -17.35 -15.73
CA ARG A 3 6.60 -18.36 -14.67
C ARG A 3 6.34 -19.72 -15.31
N THR A 4 7.18 -20.70 -15.00
CA THR A 4 6.98 -22.08 -15.47
C THR A 4 6.65 -22.96 -14.28
N ILE A 5 5.51 -23.66 -14.34
CA ILE A 5 5.14 -24.73 -13.38
C ILE A 5 4.91 -26.00 -14.19
N GLY A 6 5.75 -27.01 -13.97
CA GLY A 6 5.76 -28.21 -14.83
C GLY A 6 6.09 -27.83 -16.27
N ASN A 7 5.21 -28.19 -17.23
CA ASN A 7 5.35 -27.85 -18.64
C ASN A 7 4.58 -26.59 -19.07
N THR A 8 3.90 -25.90 -18.15
CA THR A 8 3.12 -24.70 -18.48
C THR A 8 3.93 -23.46 -18.15
N THR A 9 4.20 -22.63 -19.17
CA THR A 9 4.82 -21.32 -19.00
C THR A 9 3.77 -20.24 -19.19
N THR A 10 3.52 -19.46 -18.15
CA THR A 10 2.64 -18.28 -18.17
C THR A 10 3.46 -17.02 -18.25
N TYR A 11 2.99 -16.05 -19.04
CA TYR A 11 3.66 -14.76 -19.25
C TYR A 11 2.85 -13.65 -18.61
N ALA A 12 3.54 -12.64 -18.07
CA ALA A 12 2.90 -11.37 -17.78
C ALA A 12 2.71 -10.58 -19.09
N SER A 13 1.54 -9.96 -19.24
CA SER A 13 1.18 -9.12 -20.38
C SER A 13 0.92 -7.69 -19.93
N TYR A 14 1.14 -6.73 -20.83
CA TYR A 14 1.03 -5.30 -20.56
C TYR A 14 0.27 -4.59 -21.68
N ASP A 15 -0.41 -3.49 -21.36
CA ASP A 15 -0.97 -2.60 -22.37
C ASP A 15 0.10 -1.67 -22.98
N TYR A 16 -0.29 -0.86 -23.97
CA TYR A 16 0.63 0.07 -24.64
C TYR A 16 1.16 1.19 -23.74
N ARG A 17 0.55 1.39 -22.56
CA ARG A 17 0.96 2.37 -21.54
C ARG A 17 1.85 1.74 -20.46
N GLY A 18 2.07 0.43 -20.52
CA GLY A 18 2.88 -0.31 -19.57
C GLY A 18 2.11 -0.81 -18.34
N ASN A 19 0.79 -0.69 -18.27
CA ASN A 19 0.05 -1.29 -17.17
C ASN A 19 -0.02 -2.82 -17.37
N MET A 20 0.25 -3.59 -16.32
CA MET A 20 0.16 -5.06 -16.39
C MET A 20 -1.29 -5.48 -16.55
N THR A 21 -1.66 -6.11 -17.67
CA THR A 21 -3.03 -6.58 -17.95
C THR A 21 -3.25 -8.04 -17.57
N GLN A 22 -2.17 -8.82 -17.48
CA GLN A 22 -2.22 -10.22 -17.05
C GLN A 22 -0.98 -10.55 -16.21
N GLY A 23 -1.20 -11.15 -15.05
CA GLY A 23 -0.16 -11.68 -14.16
C GLY A 23 0.27 -13.10 -14.53
N MET A 24 1.45 -13.51 -14.05
CA MET A 24 1.97 -14.86 -14.31
C MET A 24 1.21 -15.97 -13.58
N ASP A 25 0.36 -15.63 -12.61
CA ASP A 25 -0.54 -16.55 -11.93
C ASP A 25 -1.93 -16.62 -12.60
N GLY A 26 -2.10 -15.98 -13.76
CA GLY A 26 -3.36 -15.92 -14.49
C GLY A 26 -4.29 -14.80 -14.04
N SER A 27 -3.89 -13.99 -13.05
CA SER A 27 -4.65 -12.80 -12.66
C SER A 27 -4.80 -11.83 -13.83
N THR A 28 -5.91 -11.11 -13.89
CA THR A 28 -6.18 -10.11 -14.94
C THR A 28 -6.49 -8.75 -14.34
N TYR A 29 -6.10 -7.69 -15.04
CA TYR A 29 -6.20 -6.32 -14.55
C TYR A 29 -6.69 -5.38 -15.65
N THR A 30 -7.56 -4.44 -15.31
CA THR A 30 -8.02 -3.36 -16.21
C THR A 30 -7.77 -2.01 -15.59
N TYR A 31 -7.52 -1.02 -16.44
CA TYR A 31 -7.16 0.34 -16.02
C TYR A 31 -8.03 1.38 -16.71
N ASP A 32 -8.17 2.55 -16.10
CA ASP A 32 -8.78 3.71 -16.75
C ASP A 32 -7.75 4.54 -17.54
N ALA A 33 -8.22 5.64 -18.13
CA ALA A 33 -7.40 6.54 -18.91
C ALA A 33 -6.32 7.28 -18.10
N GLN A 34 -6.38 7.25 -16.77
CA GLN A 34 -5.39 7.81 -15.85
C GLN A 34 -4.45 6.73 -15.29
N ASN A 35 -4.45 5.52 -15.90
CA ASN A 35 -3.69 4.35 -15.46
C ASN A 35 -4.09 3.84 -14.06
N ARG A 36 -5.28 4.17 -13.55
CA ARG A 36 -5.75 3.65 -12.25
C ARG A 36 -6.39 2.28 -12.42
N LEU A 37 -6.09 1.33 -11.53
CA LEU A 37 -6.62 -0.03 -11.58
C LEU A 37 -8.14 -0.03 -11.33
N THR A 38 -8.95 -0.27 -12.36
CA THR A 38 -10.42 -0.29 -12.23
C THR A 38 -10.99 -1.66 -11.93
N GLN A 39 -10.28 -2.73 -12.29
CA GLN A 39 -10.67 -4.09 -11.98
C GLN A 39 -9.46 -5.00 -11.86
N ALA A 40 -9.53 -5.95 -10.94
CA ALA A 40 -8.58 -7.05 -10.83
C ALA A 40 -9.34 -8.36 -10.57
N THR A 41 -8.91 -9.44 -11.21
CA THR A 41 -9.46 -10.77 -10.99
C THR A 41 -8.32 -11.74 -10.67
N ARG A 42 -8.47 -12.48 -9.57
CA ARG A 42 -7.52 -13.51 -9.13
C ARG A 42 -8.28 -14.70 -8.55
N ASN A 43 -7.93 -15.91 -8.95
CA ASN A 43 -8.53 -17.16 -8.45
C ASN A 43 -10.07 -17.16 -8.44
N GLY A 44 -10.70 -16.56 -9.46
CA GLY A 44 -12.16 -16.46 -9.58
C GLY A 44 -12.83 -15.37 -8.75
N VAL A 45 -12.08 -14.61 -7.94
CA VAL A 45 -12.57 -13.42 -7.23
C VAL A 45 -12.28 -12.19 -8.09
N THR A 46 -13.29 -11.36 -8.30
CA THR A 46 -13.16 -10.09 -9.04
C THR A 46 -13.41 -8.92 -8.12
N MET A 47 -12.49 -7.96 -8.10
CA MET A 47 -12.65 -6.68 -7.43
C MET A 47 -12.70 -5.55 -8.45
N SER A 48 -13.68 -4.66 -8.33
CA SER A 48 -13.79 -3.44 -9.13
C SER A 48 -13.65 -2.22 -8.23
N PHE A 49 -12.93 -1.20 -8.69
CA PHE A 49 -12.60 0.00 -7.91
C PHE A 49 -13.15 1.26 -8.58
N ALA A 50 -13.53 2.23 -7.75
CA ALA A 50 -13.83 3.59 -8.17
C ALA A 50 -13.09 4.59 -7.27
N TYR A 51 -12.66 5.68 -7.88
CA TYR A 51 -11.74 6.65 -7.30
C TYR A 51 -12.36 8.05 -7.28
N ASP A 52 -11.91 8.88 -6.36
CA ASP A 52 -12.17 10.32 -6.40
C ASP A 52 -11.15 11.07 -7.29
N GLY A 53 -11.27 12.39 -7.34
CA GLY A 53 -10.36 13.26 -8.10
C GLY A 53 -8.94 13.34 -7.56
N LEU A 54 -8.70 12.88 -6.34
CA LEU A 54 -7.37 12.81 -5.70
C LEU A 54 -6.76 11.40 -5.81
N ASN A 55 -7.35 10.51 -6.60
CA ASN A 55 -6.89 9.12 -6.77
C ASN A 55 -7.07 8.23 -5.51
N ARG A 56 -7.96 8.59 -4.58
CA ARG A 56 -8.30 7.73 -3.44
C ARG A 56 -9.41 6.76 -3.84
N GLN A 57 -9.26 5.47 -3.49
CA GLN A 57 -10.33 4.49 -3.65
C GLN A 57 -11.51 4.89 -2.76
N VAL A 58 -12.66 5.23 -3.35
CA VAL A 58 -13.89 5.62 -2.63
C VAL A 58 -14.95 4.53 -2.65
N ARG A 59 -14.88 3.62 -3.62
CA ARG A 59 -15.70 2.40 -3.63
C ARG A 59 -14.91 1.22 -4.16
N ARG A 60 -15.15 0.05 -3.57
CA ARG A 60 -14.77 -1.25 -4.14
C ARG A 60 -15.93 -2.22 -4.12
N VAL A 61 -15.95 -3.13 -5.08
CA VAL A 61 -16.95 -4.20 -5.18
C VAL A 61 -16.23 -5.52 -5.32
N VAL A 62 -16.47 -6.45 -4.40
CA VAL A 62 -15.95 -7.81 -4.42
C VAL A 62 -17.04 -8.75 -4.92
N THR A 63 -16.74 -9.51 -5.98
CA THR A 63 -17.62 -10.53 -6.55
C THR A 63 -16.93 -11.89 -6.47
N GLY A 64 -17.63 -12.88 -5.91
CA GLY A 64 -17.04 -14.18 -5.56
C GLY A 64 -16.26 -14.14 -4.24
N GLY A 65 -15.60 -15.25 -3.91
CA GLY A 65 -14.80 -15.37 -2.70
C GLY A 65 -15.61 -15.42 -1.40
N PRO A 66 -14.93 -15.42 -0.23
CA PRO A 66 -15.58 -15.56 1.07
C PRO A 66 -16.34 -14.31 1.53
N ASN A 67 -15.97 -13.11 1.05
CA ASN A 67 -16.52 -11.83 1.51
C ASN A 67 -17.01 -10.93 0.35
N PRO A 68 -18.01 -11.38 -0.44
CA PRO A 68 -18.56 -10.55 -1.51
C PRO A 68 -19.31 -9.34 -0.93
N GLY A 69 -19.25 -8.21 -1.63
CA GLY A 69 -19.93 -7.00 -1.17
C GLY A 69 -19.46 -5.71 -1.85
N SER A 70 -20.21 -4.64 -1.62
CA SER A 70 -19.80 -3.28 -1.99
C SER A 70 -19.38 -2.51 -0.75
N PHE A 71 -18.14 -2.03 -0.76
CA PHE A 71 -17.54 -1.27 0.32
C PHE A 71 -17.28 0.16 -0.14
N TYR A 72 -17.48 1.11 0.76
CA TYR A 72 -17.32 2.54 0.51
C TYR A 72 -16.38 3.11 1.55
N SER A 73 -15.46 3.97 1.11
CA SER A 73 -14.35 4.45 1.92
C SER A 73 -14.48 5.94 2.14
N VAL A 74 -14.30 6.37 3.39
CA VAL A 74 -14.31 7.78 3.81
C VAL A 74 -12.92 8.17 4.26
N TRP A 75 -12.45 9.32 3.79
CA TRP A 75 -11.07 9.74 3.93
C TRP A 75 -10.99 11.12 4.59
N ASP A 76 -10.05 11.29 5.52
CA ASP A 76 -9.55 12.60 5.96
C ASP A 76 -8.13 12.78 5.43
N GLY A 77 -7.94 13.73 4.52
CA GLY A 77 -6.69 13.82 3.76
C GLY A 77 -6.36 12.49 3.06
N TRP A 78 -5.28 11.83 3.46
CA TRP A 78 -4.86 10.52 2.94
C TRP A 78 -5.06 9.37 3.93
N ASP A 79 -5.73 9.64 5.04
CA ASP A 79 -6.03 8.66 6.07
C ASP A 79 -7.43 8.10 5.84
N LEU A 80 -7.53 6.78 5.66
CA LEU A 80 -8.81 6.08 5.55
C LEU A 80 -9.41 6.02 6.94
N ILE A 81 -10.44 6.83 7.21
CA ILE A 81 -11.04 6.94 8.54
C ILE A 81 -12.20 5.98 8.75
N GLU A 82 -12.95 5.63 7.71
CA GLU A 82 -14.09 4.71 7.84
C GLU A 82 -14.35 3.92 6.55
N GLU A 83 -14.96 2.75 6.74
CA GLU A 83 -15.49 1.91 5.69
C GLU A 83 -16.93 1.52 5.98
N TYR A 84 -17.74 1.50 4.92
CA TYR A 84 -19.15 1.23 4.98
C TYR A 84 -19.56 0.13 4.01
N GLN A 85 -20.55 -0.65 4.41
CA GLN A 85 -21.33 -1.50 3.52
C GLN A 85 -22.80 -1.10 3.56
N ARG A 86 -23.51 -1.41 2.47
CA ARG A 86 -24.96 -1.28 2.43
C ARG A 86 -25.60 -2.64 2.70
N ILE A 87 -26.16 -2.82 3.90
CA ILE A 87 -26.76 -4.08 4.36
C ILE A 87 -28.25 -3.85 4.55
N ASN A 88 -29.09 -4.64 3.87
CA ASN A 88 -30.56 -4.51 3.90
C ASN A 88 -31.05 -3.07 3.66
N GLY A 89 -30.39 -2.36 2.74
CA GLY A 89 -30.71 -0.98 2.37
C GLY A 89 -30.12 0.11 3.28
N ASN A 90 -29.58 -0.25 4.45
CA ASN A 90 -29.00 0.68 5.43
C ASN A 90 -27.48 0.77 5.31
N TRP A 91 -26.92 1.91 5.68
CA TRP A 91 -25.48 2.10 5.80
C TRP A 91 -24.98 1.55 7.13
N THR A 92 -24.05 0.61 7.08
CA THR A 92 -23.42 0.00 8.24
C THR A 92 -21.92 0.27 8.16
N VAL A 93 -21.36 0.87 9.22
CA VAL A 93 -19.90 0.99 9.38
C VAL A 93 -19.33 -0.41 9.58
N THR A 94 -18.41 -0.84 8.72
CA THR A 94 -17.69 -2.11 8.87
C THR A 94 -16.39 -1.93 9.64
N SER A 95 -15.73 -0.78 9.43
CA SER A 95 -14.46 -0.44 10.05
C SER A 95 -14.40 1.08 10.27
N ALA A 96 -13.87 1.50 11.41
CA ALA A 96 -13.46 2.88 11.69
C ALA A 96 -12.01 2.86 12.17
N TYR A 97 -11.22 3.82 11.75
CA TYR A 97 -9.77 3.86 11.94
C TYR A 97 -9.38 5.13 12.68
N VAL A 98 -8.50 4.99 13.66
CA VAL A 98 -7.95 6.09 14.44
C VAL A 98 -6.45 6.16 14.18
N TYR A 99 -6.00 7.33 13.77
CA TYR A 99 -4.59 7.62 13.51
C TYR A 99 -4.03 8.50 14.62
N GLY A 100 -2.84 8.14 15.09
CA GLY A 100 -1.99 8.99 15.91
C GLY A 100 -0.93 9.68 15.06
N ALA A 101 0.02 10.35 15.71
CA ALA A 101 1.08 11.07 15.02
C ALA A 101 1.98 10.17 14.13
N SER A 102 2.10 8.89 14.48
CA SER A 102 2.94 7.91 13.80
C SER A 102 2.19 6.96 12.86
N GLY A 103 0.89 7.16 12.64
CA GLY A 103 0.05 6.30 11.80
C GLY A 103 -1.10 5.65 12.55
N LEU A 104 -1.62 4.53 12.03
CA LEU A 104 -2.78 3.84 12.59
C LEU A 104 -2.50 3.31 14.01
N ILE A 105 -3.34 3.68 14.97
CA ILE A 105 -3.23 3.23 16.37
C ILE A 105 -4.36 2.28 16.77
N ALA A 106 -5.54 2.41 16.17
CA ALA A 106 -6.68 1.56 16.49
C ALA A 106 -7.64 1.45 15.31
N ALA A 107 -8.33 0.33 15.22
CA ALA A 107 -9.41 0.12 14.26
C ALA A 107 -10.59 -0.62 14.91
N THR A 108 -11.79 -0.41 14.39
CA THR A 108 -12.94 -1.23 14.76
C THR A 108 -13.09 -2.43 13.85
N TYR A 109 -13.48 -3.56 14.44
CA TYR A 109 -13.90 -4.75 13.73
C TYR A 109 -15.11 -5.35 14.44
N ASN A 110 -16.21 -5.57 13.72
CA ASN A 110 -17.50 -6.04 14.26
C ASN A 110 -17.96 -5.24 15.50
N GLY A 111 -17.77 -3.92 15.47
CA GLY A 111 -18.18 -3.01 16.56
C GLY A 111 -17.29 -3.01 17.80
N GLN A 112 -16.18 -3.73 17.81
CA GLN A 112 -15.18 -3.72 18.87
C GLN A 112 -13.91 -3.01 18.44
N VAL A 113 -13.22 -2.37 19.38
CA VAL A 113 -11.96 -1.65 19.13
C VAL A 113 -10.78 -2.61 19.33
N TYR A 114 -9.86 -2.60 18.38
CA TYR A 114 -8.58 -3.29 18.44
C TYR A 114 -7.45 -2.29 18.26
N PHE A 115 -6.34 -2.52 18.98
CA PHE A 115 -5.17 -1.65 18.96
C PHE A 115 -4.08 -2.25 18.08
N HIS A 116 -3.53 -1.41 17.22
CA HIS A 116 -2.51 -1.77 16.25
C HIS A 116 -1.14 -1.33 16.77
N PHE A 117 -0.18 -2.25 16.73
CA PHE A 117 1.22 -1.95 17.02
C PHE A 117 2.02 -2.10 15.75
N GLN A 118 2.93 -1.15 15.53
CA GLN A 118 3.75 -1.09 14.34
C GLN A 118 5.22 -1.38 14.68
N ASP A 119 5.95 -1.96 13.75
CA ASP A 119 7.40 -2.04 13.82
C ASP A 119 8.07 -0.74 13.33
N ALA A 120 9.40 -0.70 13.33
CA ALA A 120 10.16 0.48 12.91
C ALA A 120 9.95 0.89 11.44
N SER A 121 9.42 -0.02 10.59
CA SER A 121 9.08 0.27 9.20
C SER A 121 7.66 0.83 9.03
N GLY A 122 6.91 0.96 10.13
CA GLY A 122 5.49 1.30 10.11
C GLY A 122 4.59 0.11 9.77
N SER A 123 5.13 -1.11 9.64
CA SER A 123 4.34 -2.30 9.35
C SER A 123 3.62 -2.77 10.60
N THR A 124 2.33 -3.13 10.49
CA THR A 124 1.58 -3.68 11.63
C THR A 124 2.20 -5.00 12.07
N SER A 125 2.65 -5.08 13.32
CA SER A 125 3.30 -6.26 13.90
C SER A 125 2.38 -7.03 14.84
N HIS A 126 1.53 -6.35 15.60
CA HIS A 126 0.64 -6.98 16.59
C HIS A 126 -0.73 -6.29 16.64
N LEU A 127 -1.74 -7.07 17.04
CA LEU A 127 -3.09 -6.62 17.29
C LEU A 127 -3.53 -7.07 18.69
N THR A 128 -3.99 -6.14 19.52
CA THR A 128 -4.56 -6.45 20.83
C THR A 128 -6.01 -6.01 20.94
N ASP A 129 -6.76 -6.63 21.85
CA ASP A 129 -8.07 -6.13 22.24
C ASP A 129 -7.99 -4.96 23.23
N ALA A 130 -9.16 -4.48 23.69
CA ALA A 130 -9.27 -3.39 24.65
C ALA A 130 -8.71 -3.68 26.06
N ASN A 131 -8.44 -4.94 26.39
CA ASN A 131 -7.78 -5.32 27.64
C ASN A 131 -6.26 -5.49 27.47
N GLY A 132 -5.71 -5.18 26.29
CA GLY A 132 -4.31 -5.39 25.98
C GLY A 132 -3.94 -6.86 25.74
N VAL A 133 -4.93 -7.74 25.55
CA VAL A 133 -4.69 -9.16 25.26
C VAL A 133 -4.35 -9.30 23.79
N LEU A 134 -3.23 -9.96 23.49
CA LEU A 134 -2.81 -10.27 22.12
C LEU A 134 -3.88 -11.12 21.43
N ARG A 135 -4.24 -10.75 20.19
CA ARG A 135 -5.20 -11.47 19.35
C ARG A 135 -4.54 -12.06 18.13
N GLU A 136 -3.76 -11.27 17.43
CA GLU A 136 -2.96 -11.69 16.28
C GLU A 136 -1.62 -10.97 16.25
N TRP A 137 -0.66 -11.56 15.57
CA TRP A 137 0.60 -10.92 15.23
C TRP A 137 1.01 -11.32 13.81
N TYR A 138 1.83 -10.48 13.21
CA TYR A 138 2.10 -10.52 11.78
C TYR A 138 3.60 -10.44 11.51
N ARG A 139 4.03 -11.16 10.47
CA ARG A 139 5.36 -11.03 9.86
C ARG A 139 5.20 -10.80 8.38
N TYR A 140 6.29 -10.36 7.77
CA TYR A 140 6.34 -10.09 6.35
C TYR A 140 7.55 -10.81 5.77
N ASP A 141 7.42 -11.32 4.54
CA ASP A 141 8.60 -11.70 3.78
C ASP A 141 9.38 -10.47 3.29
N LEU A 142 10.47 -10.70 2.57
CA LEU A 142 11.34 -9.62 2.08
C LEU A 142 10.61 -8.67 1.11
N GLN A 143 9.54 -9.12 0.48
CA GLN A 143 8.74 -8.35 -0.46
C GLN A 143 7.45 -7.82 0.18
N GLY A 144 7.21 -8.02 1.48
CA GLY A 144 6.03 -7.51 2.17
C GLY A 144 4.81 -8.43 2.14
N ALA A 145 4.93 -9.68 1.68
CA ALA A 145 3.82 -10.65 1.74
C ALA A 145 3.52 -10.97 3.23
N PRO A 146 2.28 -10.76 3.70
CA PRO A 146 1.97 -10.93 5.11
C PRO A 146 1.81 -12.41 5.48
N MET A 147 2.34 -12.77 6.64
CA MET A 147 2.14 -14.03 7.35
C MET A 147 1.39 -13.74 8.64
N PHE A 148 0.27 -14.43 8.86
CA PHE A 148 -0.66 -14.18 9.95
C PHE A 148 -0.54 -15.28 11.01
N TYR A 149 -0.59 -14.89 12.28
CA TYR A 149 -0.54 -15.83 13.39
C TYR A 149 -1.54 -15.43 14.48
N ASP A 150 -2.16 -16.43 15.10
CA ASP A 150 -2.97 -16.20 16.30
C ASP A 150 -2.08 -15.95 17.54
N ALA A 151 -2.71 -15.60 18.66
CA ALA A 151 -2.05 -15.38 19.94
C ALA A 151 -1.29 -16.61 20.49
N ASN A 152 -1.60 -17.82 20.00
CA ASN A 152 -0.97 -19.08 20.42
C ASN A 152 0.12 -19.54 19.43
N ASN A 153 0.54 -18.67 18.50
CA ASN A 153 1.58 -18.95 17.51
C ASN A 153 1.18 -19.99 16.45
N ASN A 154 -0.12 -20.18 16.20
CA ASN A 154 -0.61 -20.96 15.06
C ASN A 154 -0.71 -20.07 13.82
N GLN A 155 -0.21 -20.56 12.69
CA GLN A 155 -0.28 -19.83 11.43
C GLN A 155 -1.70 -19.84 10.86
N LEU A 156 -2.17 -18.67 10.45
CA LEU A 156 -3.48 -18.45 9.83
C LEU A 156 -3.32 -18.17 8.32
N SER A 157 -4.35 -18.47 7.54
CA SER A 157 -4.37 -18.15 6.10
C SER A 157 -4.67 -16.68 5.81
N ALA A 158 -5.34 -16.00 6.73
CA ALA A 158 -5.65 -14.57 6.69
C ALA A 158 -5.95 -14.07 8.11
N SER A 159 -5.93 -12.75 8.31
CA SER A 159 -6.39 -12.10 9.54
C SER A 159 -7.88 -12.40 9.80
N ALA A 160 -8.21 -12.92 10.99
CA ALA A 160 -9.57 -13.10 11.46
C ALA A 160 -10.26 -11.77 11.82
N PHE A 161 -9.49 -10.69 12.00
CA PHE A 161 -9.98 -9.37 12.40
C PHE A 161 -10.03 -8.35 11.24
N GLY A 162 -9.97 -8.82 9.99
CA GLY A 162 -10.06 -7.95 8.81
C GLY A 162 -8.99 -6.85 8.74
N VAL A 163 -7.79 -7.07 9.29
CA VAL A 163 -6.73 -6.07 9.29
C VAL A 163 -6.31 -5.72 7.87
N ARG A 164 -6.49 -4.44 7.52
CA ARG A 164 -6.15 -3.89 6.19
C ARG A 164 -4.78 -3.20 6.15
N HIS A 165 -4.42 -2.42 7.17
CA HIS A 165 -3.16 -1.69 7.21
C HIS A 165 -2.06 -2.64 7.68
N LEU A 166 -1.24 -3.14 6.75
CA LEU A 166 -0.24 -4.17 7.00
C LEU A 166 1.16 -3.64 6.67
N PHE A 167 1.82 -4.16 5.63
CA PHE A 167 3.20 -3.80 5.30
C PHE A 167 3.38 -2.30 5.04
N THR A 168 4.29 -1.67 5.77
CA THR A 168 4.56 -0.21 5.77
C THR A 168 3.30 0.64 5.99
N GLY A 169 2.30 0.09 6.70
CA GLY A 169 1.01 0.73 6.96
C GLY A 169 0.07 0.78 5.74
N GLN A 170 0.42 0.11 4.63
CA GLN A 170 -0.33 0.17 3.37
C GLN A 170 -1.54 -0.76 3.39
N GLN A 171 -2.51 -0.45 2.54
CA GLN A 171 -3.79 -1.16 2.50
C GLN A 171 -3.68 -2.47 1.71
N TRP A 172 -3.91 -3.58 2.39
CA TRP A 172 -3.93 -4.93 1.83
C TRP A 172 -5.32 -5.32 1.29
N TYR A 173 -5.33 -5.94 0.12
CA TYR A 173 -6.48 -6.63 -0.46
C TYR A 173 -6.20 -8.13 -0.50
N PRO A 174 -6.65 -8.91 0.51
CA PRO A 174 -6.33 -10.33 0.61
C PRO A 174 -6.90 -11.14 -0.56
N GLU A 175 -8.02 -10.74 -1.15
CA GLU A 175 -8.62 -11.41 -2.30
C GLU A 175 -7.73 -11.37 -3.56
N LEU A 176 -6.92 -10.31 -3.69
CA LEU A 176 -6.02 -10.11 -4.82
C LEU A 176 -4.56 -10.42 -4.47
N GLY A 177 -4.21 -10.41 -3.17
CA GLY A 177 -2.83 -10.41 -2.72
C GLY A 177 -2.05 -9.19 -3.20
N LEU A 178 -2.68 -8.02 -3.15
CA LEU A 178 -2.10 -6.74 -3.58
C LEU A 178 -2.20 -5.71 -2.46
N TYR A 179 -1.22 -4.81 -2.43
CA TYR A 179 -1.29 -3.58 -1.67
C TYR A 179 -1.72 -2.42 -2.57
N ASP A 180 -2.56 -1.54 -2.04
CA ASP A 180 -2.87 -0.24 -2.62
C ASP A 180 -2.01 0.82 -1.95
N LEU A 181 -1.04 1.32 -2.72
CA LEU A 181 -0.13 2.40 -2.31
C LEU A 181 -0.59 3.70 -2.96
N ARG A 182 -1.90 3.93 -2.97
CA ARG A 182 -2.57 5.11 -3.52
C ARG A 182 -2.49 5.17 -5.04
N ASN A 183 -1.34 5.58 -5.56
CA ASN A 183 -1.17 5.76 -7.00
C ASN A 183 -0.90 4.47 -7.75
N ARG A 184 -0.34 3.47 -7.05
CA ARG A 184 0.04 2.19 -7.65
C ARG A 184 -0.38 1.01 -6.79
N PHE A 185 -0.76 -0.07 -7.45
CA PHE A 185 -0.93 -1.37 -6.81
C PHE A 185 0.39 -2.13 -6.82
N TYR A 186 0.81 -2.58 -5.65
CA TYR A 186 2.02 -3.36 -5.44
C TYR A 186 1.67 -4.84 -5.24
N SER A 187 2.39 -5.71 -5.95
CA SER A 187 2.31 -7.16 -5.77
C SER A 187 3.56 -7.65 -5.02
N PRO A 188 3.44 -8.08 -3.75
CA PRO A 188 4.56 -8.69 -3.03
C PRO A 188 5.00 -10.00 -3.69
N ASP A 189 4.05 -10.79 -4.22
CA ASP A 189 4.34 -12.03 -4.96
C ASP A 189 5.27 -11.80 -6.17
N LEU A 190 5.19 -10.62 -6.80
CA LEU A 190 6.04 -10.23 -7.93
C LEU A 190 7.21 -9.31 -7.52
N GLY A 191 7.20 -8.79 -6.29
CA GLY A 191 8.11 -7.77 -5.78
C GLY A 191 8.10 -6.47 -6.59
N ARG A 192 6.94 -6.06 -7.16
CA ARG A 192 6.85 -4.87 -8.04
C ARG A 192 5.45 -4.28 -8.12
N PHE A 193 5.38 -3.05 -8.63
CA PHE A 193 4.13 -2.40 -9.00
C PHE A 193 3.52 -2.96 -10.29
N LEU A 194 2.19 -2.91 -10.38
CA LEU A 194 1.43 -3.29 -11.58
C LEU A 194 1.36 -2.17 -12.63
N GLN A 195 1.56 -0.93 -12.21
CA GLN A 195 1.54 0.28 -13.04
C GLN A 195 2.95 0.89 -13.10
N PRO A 196 3.32 1.55 -14.21
CA PRO A 196 4.55 2.35 -14.26
C PRO A 196 4.45 3.54 -13.30
N ASP A 197 5.60 4.02 -12.84
CA ASP A 197 5.71 5.19 -11.98
C ASP A 197 5.09 6.45 -12.63
N PRO A 198 4.10 7.11 -11.99
CA PRO A 198 3.53 8.36 -12.47
C PRO A 198 4.57 9.48 -12.60
N VAL A 199 5.62 9.51 -11.77
CA VAL A 199 6.71 10.49 -11.87
C VAL A 199 7.79 10.08 -12.88
N GLY A 200 7.58 8.95 -13.56
CA GLY A 200 8.49 8.42 -14.57
C GLY A 200 9.84 8.02 -13.97
N PHE A 201 10.90 8.24 -14.75
CA PHE A 201 12.27 7.92 -14.31
C PHE A 201 12.79 8.82 -13.19
N SER A 202 12.02 9.83 -12.77
CA SER A 202 12.36 10.66 -11.62
C SER A 202 12.19 9.91 -10.29
N GLY A 203 11.28 8.91 -10.23
CA GLY A 203 11.10 8.05 -9.06
C GLY A 203 12.12 6.90 -9.00
N ASP A 204 12.51 6.40 -10.17
CA ASP A 204 13.60 5.44 -10.35
C ASP A 204 14.18 5.57 -11.77
N ALA A 205 15.44 5.99 -11.87
CA ALA A 205 16.11 6.27 -13.14
C ALA A 205 16.23 5.05 -14.08
N THR A 206 16.00 3.83 -13.59
CA THR A 206 16.24 2.60 -14.34
C THR A 206 15.06 1.64 -14.39
N ASN A 207 14.05 1.77 -13.52
CA ASN A 207 12.91 0.85 -13.49
C ASN A 207 11.62 1.46 -12.93
N LEU A 208 10.65 1.71 -13.82
CA LEU A 208 9.34 2.29 -13.49
C LEU A 208 8.43 1.41 -12.62
N TYR A 209 8.78 0.14 -12.38
CA TYR A 209 7.94 -0.81 -11.64
C TYR A 209 8.54 -1.24 -10.30
N ARG A 210 9.77 -0.83 -9.99
CA ARG A 210 10.49 -1.34 -8.82
C ARG A 210 9.98 -0.69 -7.54
N TYR A 211 9.61 -1.51 -6.57
CA TYR A 211 9.32 -1.03 -5.21
C TYR A 211 10.63 -0.78 -4.46
N CYS A 212 10.80 0.44 -3.94
CA CYS A 212 11.88 0.79 -3.02
C CYS A 212 13.30 0.39 -3.45
N GLY A 213 13.60 0.38 -4.76
CA GLY A 213 14.91 -0.07 -5.25
C GLY A 213 15.24 -1.54 -4.94
N ASN A 214 14.24 -2.41 -4.69
CA ASN A 214 14.35 -3.77 -4.15
C ASN A 214 14.88 -3.84 -2.70
N ASN A 215 14.81 -2.74 -1.94
CA ASN A 215 15.21 -2.69 -0.54
C ASN A 215 14.02 -2.31 0.35
N ALA A 216 13.02 -3.19 0.39
CA ALA A 216 11.80 -3.01 1.17
C ALA A 216 12.01 -3.11 2.69
N VAL A 217 13.21 -3.54 3.14
CA VAL A 217 13.57 -3.67 4.56
C VAL A 217 13.93 -2.32 5.17
N THR A 218 14.58 -1.45 4.39
CA THR A 218 15.09 -0.16 4.88
C THR A 218 14.48 1.04 4.15
N ARG A 219 13.48 0.81 3.30
CA ARG A 219 12.79 1.86 2.55
C ARG A 219 11.29 1.57 2.48
N SER A 220 10.51 2.64 2.39
CA SER A 220 9.07 2.61 2.14
C SER A 220 8.74 3.53 0.96
N ASP A 221 7.66 3.27 0.23
CA ASP A 221 7.11 4.21 -0.78
C ASP A 221 5.70 4.60 -0.34
N PRO A 222 5.55 5.64 0.50
CA PRO A 222 4.28 5.93 1.18
C PRO A 222 3.13 6.36 0.26
N ASN A 223 3.43 6.78 -0.97
CA ASN A 223 2.45 7.29 -1.93
C ASN A 223 2.48 6.62 -3.31
N GLY A 224 3.34 5.62 -3.50
CA GLY A 224 3.50 4.95 -4.78
C GLY A 224 4.08 5.88 -5.84
N GLU A 225 4.93 6.83 -5.48
CA GLU A 225 5.60 7.76 -6.42
C GLU A 225 7.10 7.89 -6.13
N ALA A 226 7.53 7.74 -4.88
CA ALA A 226 8.95 7.88 -4.52
C ALA A 226 9.30 7.11 -3.25
N MET A 227 10.45 6.44 -3.26
CA MET A 227 10.97 5.76 -2.09
C MET A 227 11.53 6.73 -1.05
N GLN A 228 11.30 6.44 0.22
CA GLN A 228 11.84 7.11 1.40
C GLN A 228 12.70 6.11 2.19
N ASN A 229 13.84 6.56 2.72
CA ASN A 229 14.66 5.72 3.60
C ASN A 229 14.03 5.65 4.99
N LEU A 230 13.82 4.43 5.50
CA LEU A 230 13.51 4.17 6.90
C LEU A 230 14.82 4.37 7.68
N LYS A 231 14.96 5.47 8.43
CA LYS A 231 16.20 5.72 9.18
C LYS A 231 16.40 4.64 10.25
N ALA A 232 17.61 4.06 10.30
CA ALA A 232 18.11 3.38 11.48
C ALA A 232 18.53 4.46 12.50
N GLU A 233 17.88 4.44 13.66
CA GLU A 233 18.19 5.14 14.92
C GLU A 233 18.15 6.69 14.94
N GLY A 234 17.23 7.23 15.76
CA GLY A 234 17.55 8.36 16.63
C GLY A 234 17.19 9.79 16.22
N GLY A 235 16.19 10.02 15.36
CA GLY A 235 15.75 11.39 15.05
C GLY A 235 14.24 11.53 15.03
N ASP A 236 13.68 12.28 15.99
CA ASP A 236 12.30 12.74 15.98
C ASP A 236 12.07 13.62 14.76
N TYR A 237 11.06 13.30 13.95
CA TYR A 237 10.55 14.22 12.92
C TYR A 237 9.13 14.62 13.27
N THR A 238 8.93 15.92 13.41
CA THR A 238 7.61 16.53 13.51
C THR A 238 7.05 16.75 12.11
N ARG A 239 5.72 16.74 11.98
CA ARG A 239 5.05 17.00 10.70
C ARG A 239 5.43 18.40 10.19
N GLY A 240 6.36 18.47 9.24
CA GLY A 240 6.89 19.73 8.70
C GLY A 240 8.36 19.67 8.29
N ASP A 241 9.08 18.61 8.65
CA ASP A 241 10.51 18.50 8.35
C ASP A 241 10.77 18.03 6.89
N ALA A 242 11.75 18.65 6.24
CA ALA A 242 12.09 18.43 4.84
C ALA A 242 12.45 16.95 4.59
N LEU A 243 11.80 16.36 3.58
CA LEU A 243 12.08 15.00 3.12
C LEU A 243 13.50 14.95 2.55
N ASP A 244 14.37 14.18 3.21
CA ASP A 244 15.71 13.86 2.71
C ASP A 244 15.57 12.84 1.57
N TYR A 245 15.48 13.36 0.34
CA TYR A 245 15.45 12.56 -0.89
C TYR A 245 16.87 12.06 -1.19
N GLY A 246 17.20 10.86 -0.72
CA GLY A 246 18.47 10.22 -1.05
C GLY A 246 18.57 9.86 -2.53
N TYR A 247 19.15 10.75 -3.34
CA TYR A 247 19.57 10.47 -4.72
C TYR A 247 20.82 9.57 -4.72
N TRP A 248 20.79 8.48 -5.49
CA TRP A 248 22.00 7.72 -5.80
C TRP A 248 22.72 8.36 -6.98
N GLY A 249 23.75 9.15 -6.68
CA GLY A 249 24.71 9.69 -7.63
C GLY A 249 24.85 11.20 -7.52
N GLY A 250 25.97 11.64 -6.93
CA GLY A 250 26.35 13.06 -6.83
C GLY A 250 26.13 13.63 -5.44
N ASP A 251 27.23 14.09 -4.86
CA ASP A 251 27.45 14.80 -3.60
C ASP A 251 26.88 16.23 -3.61
N GLY A 252 25.63 16.37 -4.09
CA GLY A 252 24.87 17.62 -4.08
C GLY A 252 23.61 17.51 -3.25
N THR A 253 23.42 18.42 -2.30
CA THR A 253 22.16 18.56 -1.55
C THR A 253 21.21 19.47 -2.32
N ALA A 254 20.06 18.96 -2.73
CA ALA A 254 18.97 19.77 -3.26
C ALA A 254 17.96 20.06 -2.14
N THR A 255 17.87 21.31 -1.71
CA THR A 255 16.86 21.77 -0.75
C THR A 255 15.71 22.43 -1.48
N ILE A 256 14.51 21.86 -1.39
CA ILE A 256 13.26 22.50 -1.81
C ILE A 256 12.65 23.13 -0.55
N SER A 257 12.63 24.47 -0.48
CA SER A 257 11.98 25.21 0.61
C SER A 257 10.57 25.59 0.21
N PHE A 258 9.58 25.20 1.03
CA PHE A 258 8.20 25.67 0.90
C PHE A 258 7.99 26.86 1.85
N GLY A 259 8.05 28.07 1.31
CA GLY A 259 7.59 29.26 2.04
C GLY A 259 6.07 29.26 2.20
N PRO A 260 5.52 29.93 3.23
CA PRO A 260 4.08 30.07 3.38
C PRO A 260 3.56 30.97 2.24
N LEU A 261 2.77 30.37 1.35
CA LEU A 261 2.07 31.01 0.23
C LEU A 261 2.98 31.66 -0.84
N GLY A 262 3.72 30.83 -1.57
CA GLY A 262 4.43 31.22 -2.80
C GLY A 262 4.90 30.00 -3.60
N ALA A 263 5.05 30.14 -4.93
CA ALA A 263 5.53 29.07 -5.81
C ALA A 263 6.92 28.57 -5.37
N PRO A 264 7.24 27.27 -5.54
CA PRO A 264 8.50 26.71 -5.07
C PRO A 264 9.69 27.35 -5.80
N THR A 265 10.71 27.74 -5.04
CA THR A 265 12.01 28.16 -5.58
C THR A 265 12.97 26.97 -5.55
N PHE A 266 13.64 26.72 -6.66
CA PHE A 266 14.65 25.67 -6.81
C PHE A 266 16.03 26.32 -6.72
N ASP A 267 16.75 26.07 -5.62
CA ASP A 267 18.13 26.48 -5.44
C ASP A 267 19.04 25.25 -5.49
N TRP A 268 19.99 25.26 -6.43
CA TRP A 268 21.03 24.25 -6.54
C TRP A 268 22.36 24.85 -6.07
N THR A 269 22.99 24.22 -5.08
CA THR A 269 24.34 24.56 -4.62
C THR A 269 25.26 23.37 -4.85
N GLY A 270 25.86 23.30 -6.04
CA GLY A 270 27.00 22.43 -6.33
C GLY A 270 28.10 23.22 -7.01
N GLU A 271 29.36 22.82 -6.81
CA GLU A 271 30.48 23.35 -7.60
C GLU A 271 30.48 22.69 -8.98
N GLU A 272 30.57 23.49 -10.04
CA GLU A 272 30.80 22.99 -11.40
C GLU A 272 32.22 22.38 -11.48
N LEU A 273 32.31 21.11 -11.90
CA LEU A 273 33.54 20.52 -12.43
C LEU A 273 33.60 20.68 -13.95
#